data_AF-A0A8B9SDM1-F1
#
_entry.id   AF-A0A8B9SDM1-F1
#
_cell.length_a   1.000
_cell.length_b   1.000
_cell.length_c   1.000
_cell.angle_alpha   90.00
_cell.angle_beta   90.00
_cell.angle_gamma   90.00
#
_symmetry.space_group_name_H-M   'P 1'
#
loop_
_entity.id
_entity.type
_entity.pdbx_description
1 polymer ?
#
loop_
_entity_poly.entity_id
_entity_poly.type
_entity_poly.pdbx_seq_one_letter_code
_entity_poly.pdbx_strand_id
1 'polypeptide(L)'
;MNSSLLPPASPQKLSPSFENSTIQKQRHELQLLIAELKDRDKELNDMVAVHQRQLLAWEDDRQRILTLAERCNLLENELHKRNEIIKTLTKRLKLLESQQNDSKTTLEHTQQKFKELSQKTTDTTLHCQVLEEKNQNLNCSVLELSAKIGQLQAREQELLTMLKLKDKDILEATDHITEFTSKFKQLESALRAAKSEEFSINKEKQDFKLRLKELLLETNKLKDDLCEKMKENNEQREEIMQLKQENGYLKNELALSVEKANRKDQLLQFAKSKQVRTDTELSSLRQIYVKQQRDLQFLHFNLESSQELRQKHEKKTHEMSEENADLNSFHLDSPCCLTSTQKGDRPQRYEKFSDADFPLEISNLSVIQPTKRCCNPTIDQEACSRTSKLQHLLAESRQMVADLELSTLLHASPRCSPNSSGVNTTTELAEALCRTPLPAAEESEAKLPFFSL
;
A
#
# COMPACT_ATOMS: atom_id res chain seq x y z
N MET A 1 155.38 -5.56 136.16
CA MET A 1 156.09 -6.73 136.71
C MET A 1 157.38 -6.85 135.91
N ASN A 2 158.48 -6.17 136.26
CA ASN A 2 159.35 -6.39 137.44
C ASN A 2 159.63 -7.86 137.69
N SER A 3 160.89 -8.25 137.44
CA SER A 3 161.79 -9.05 138.31
C SER A 3 162.99 -9.48 137.43
N SER A 4 164.17 -8.88 137.43
CA SER A 4 165.13 -8.56 138.51
C SER A 4 166.05 -9.73 138.90
N LEU A 5 167.35 -9.41 139.04
CA LEU A 5 168.39 -9.97 139.95
C LEU A 5 169.07 -11.30 139.49
N LEU A 6 170.35 -11.61 139.71
CA LEU A 6 171.63 -11.01 140.19
C LEU A 6 172.72 -12.15 140.05
N PRO A 7 174.01 -12.03 140.47
CA PRO A 7 175.22 -12.69 139.95
C PRO A 7 175.64 -13.90 140.87
N PRO A 8 176.91 -14.41 141.06
CA PRO A 8 178.26 -14.07 140.56
C PRO A 8 179.23 -15.28 140.27
N ALA A 9 180.53 -14.97 140.09
CA ALA A 9 181.73 -15.70 140.55
C ALA A 9 182.38 -16.84 139.70
N SER A 10 183.63 -16.58 139.27
CA SER A 10 184.75 -17.56 139.19
C SER A 10 185.00 -18.22 140.57
N PRO A 11 185.72 -19.37 140.75
CA PRO A 11 186.75 -19.94 139.86
C PRO A 11 186.82 -21.50 139.78
N GLN A 12 187.77 -21.99 138.97
CA GLN A 12 188.47 -23.28 139.15
C GLN A 12 187.72 -24.61 138.90
N LYS A 13 188.03 -25.18 137.73
CA LYS A 13 188.27 -26.62 137.40
C LYS A 13 187.61 -27.65 138.33
N LEU A 14 186.71 -28.47 137.78
CA LEU A 14 186.76 -29.95 137.83
C LEU A 14 185.60 -30.60 137.01
N SER A 15 185.99 -31.32 135.94
CA SER A 15 185.32 -32.44 135.24
C SER A 15 184.25 -32.22 134.13
N PRO A 16 184.23 -33.04 133.04
CA PRO A 16 183.56 -32.78 131.75
C PRO A 16 182.15 -33.41 131.57
N SER A 17 181.44 -33.79 132.63
CA SER A 17 180.17 -34.53 132.53
C SER A 17 178.94 -33.66 132.17
N PHE A 18 179.00 -32.34 132.40
CA PHE A 18 177.86 -31.44 132.19
C PHE A 18 177.67 -30.96 130.74
N GLU A 19 178.75 -30.80 129.96
CA GLU A 19 178.67 -30.34 128.55
C GLU A 19 177.94 -31.36 127.65
N ASN A 20 178.11 -32.67 127.91
CA ASN A 20 177.46 -33.73 127.14
C ASN A 20 175.92 -33.74 127.28
N SER A 21 175.37 -33.31 128.43
CA SER A 21 173.92 -33.26 128.65
C SER A 21 173.25 -32.12 127.87
N THR A 22 173.91 -30.96 127.82
CA THR A 22 173.43 -29.79 127.06
C THR A 22 173.44 -30.08 125.55
N ILE A 23 174.48 -30.75 125.05
CA ILE A 23 174.58 -31.16 123.64
C ILE A 23 173.48 -32.18 123.28
N GLN A 24 173.14 -33.12 124.17
CA GLN A 24 172.03 -34.05 123.92
C GLN A 24 170.67 -33.35 123.85
N LYS A 25 170.40 -32.39 124.74
CA LYS A 25 169.15 -31.60 124.71
C LYS A 25 169.03 -30.79 123.42
N GLN A 26 170.11 -30.10 123.03
CA GLN A 26 170.13 -29.35 121.77
C GLN A 26 169.94 -30.26 120.54
N ARG A 27 170.50 -31.48 120.54
CA ARG A 27 170.24 -32.47 119.48
C ARG A 27 168.78 -32.93 119.44
N HIS A 28 168.15 -33.13 120.60
CA HIS A 28 166.74 -33.51 120.67
C HIS A 28 165.83 -32.36 120.20
N GLU A 29 166.12 -31.13 120.62
CA GLU A 29 165.41 -29.93 120.15
C GLU A 29 165.57 -29.72 118.64
N LEU A 30 166.78 -29.91 118.09
CA LEU A 30 167.00 -29.88 116.65
C LEU A 30 166.24 -31.01 115.93
N GLN A 31 166.14 -32.21 116.51
CA GLN A 31 165.33 -33.29 115.95
C GLN A 31 163.83 -32.95 115.95
N LEU A 32 163.33 -32.31 117.01
CA LEU A 32 161.95 -31.81 117.07
C LEU A 32 161.70 -30.71 116.04
N LEU A 33 162.63 -29.76 115.89
CA LEU A 33 162.57 -28.73 114.85
C LEU A 33 162.60 -29.35 113.44
N ILE A 34 163.42 -30.37 113.19
CA ILE A 34 163.44 -31.09 111.91
C ILE A 34 162.11 -31.81 111.68
N ALA A 35 161.51 -32.42 112.70
CA ALA A 35 160.20 -33.06 112.58
C ALA A 35 159.09 -32.03 112.30
N GLU A 36 159.06 -30.92 113.04
CA GLU A 36 158.09 -29.83 112.85
C GLU A 36 158.25 -29.15 111.49
N LEU A 37 159.48 -28.97 111.01
CA LEU A 37 159.76 -28.48 109.66
C LEU A 37 159.27 -29.46 108.58
N LYS A 38 159.41 -30.77 108.80
CA LYS A 38 158.87 -31.80 107.89
C LYS A 38 157.34 -31.81 107.89
N ASP A 39 156.72 -31.65 109.05
CA ASP A 39 155.25 -31.57 109.16
C ASP A 39 154.72 -30.30 108.50
N ARG A 40 155.37 -29.15 108.70
CA ARG A 40 155.05 -27.91 108.00
C ARG A 40 155.25 -28.01 106.49
N ASP A 41 156.32 -28.64 106.04
CA ASP A 41 156.55 -28.87 104.60
C ASP A 41 155.46 -29.77 104.02
N LYS A 42 155.04 -30.80 104.76
CA LYS A 42 153.90 -31.65 104.38
C LYS A 42 152.58 -30.87 104.33
N GLU A 43 152.25 -30.07 105.34
CA GLU A 43 151.07 -29.20 105.35
C GLU A 43 151.08 -28.20 104.19
N LEU A 44 152.24 -27.61 103.90
CA LEU A 44 152.43 -26.70 102.77
C LEU A 44 152.16 -27.44 101.45
N ASN A 45 152.72 -28.64 101.28
CA ASN A 45 152.48 -29.49 100.12
C ASN A 45 151.01 -29.90 99.99
N ASP A 46 150.34 -30.25 101.09
CA ASP A 46 148.90 -30.57 101.12
C ASP A 46 148.05 -29.35 100.75
N MET A 47 148.39 -28.16 101.24
CA MET A 47 147.72 -26.91 100.91
C MET A 47 147.93 -26.53 99.44
N VAL A 48 149.15 -26.70 98.90
CA VAL A 48 149.45 -26.53 97.48
C VAL A 48 148.64 -27.53 96.64
N ALA A 49 148.54 -28.79 97.05
CA ALA A 49 147.74 -29.80 96.36
C ALA A 49 146.22 -29.50 96.42
N VAL A 50 145.73 -28.94 97.52
CA VAL A 50 144.34 -28.44 97.63
C VAL A 50 144.12 -27.26 96.69
N HIS A 51 145.02 -26.27 96.65
CA HIS A 51 144.91 -25.13 95.75
C HIS A 51 145.02 -25.53 94.27
N GLN A 52 145.90 -26.47 93.93
CA GLN A 52 145.97 -27.02 92.56
C GLN A 52 144.67 -27.72 92.16
N ARG A 53 144.08 -28.53 93.06
CA ARG A 53 142.75 -29.13 92.83
C ARG A 53 141.65 -28.07 92.69
N GLN A 54 141.68 -27.03 93.49
CA GLN A 54 140.76 -25.90 93.37
C GLN A 54 140.92 -25.22 92.00
N LEU A 55 142.14 -24.88 91.58
CA LEU A 55 142.40 -24.25 90.28
C LEU A 55 141.87 -25.11 89.12
N LEU A 56 142.08 -26.42 89.16
CA LEU A 56 141.52 -27.34 88.16
C LEU A 56 139.98 -27.35 88.19
N ALA A 57 139.36 -27.40 89.37
CA ALA A 57 137.91 -27.33 89.50
C ALA A 57 137.33 -26.00 88.98
N TRP A 58 138.02 -24.88 89.27
CA TRP A 58 137.67 -23.56 88.74
C TRP A 58 137.79 -23.49 87.22
N GLU A 59 138.81 -24.11 86.64
CA GLU A 59 139.00 -24.19 85.19
C GLU A 59 137.92 -25.06 84.52
N ASP A 60 137.58 -26.21 85.11
CA ASP A 60 136.48 -27.07 84.65
C ASP A 60 135.12 -26.33 84.70
N ASP A 61 134.85 -25.62 85.80
CA ASP A 61 133.63 -24.82 85.94
C ASP A 61 133.60 -23.64 84.95
N ARG A 62 134.74 -22.98 84.71
CA ARG A 62 134.88 -21.93 83.67
C ARG A 62 134.54 -22.48 82.29
N GLN A 63 135.08 -23.64 81.94
CA GLN A 63 134.77 -24.32 80.66
C GLN A 63 133.30 -24.71 80.58
N ARG A 64 132.71 -25.24 81.65
CA ARG A 64 131.28 -25.57 81.72
C ARG A 64 130.41 -24.33 81.48
N ILE A 65 130.73 -23.20 82.11
CA ILE A 65 130.03 -21.93 81.93
C ILE A 65 130.13 -21.45 80.48
N LEU A 66 131.31 -21.56 79.85
CA LEU A 66 131.49 -21.20 78.44
C LEU A 66 130.63 -22.06 77.51
N THR A 67 130.63 -23.39 77.68
CA THR A 67 129.77 -24.28 76.88
C THR A 67 128.29 -23.99 77.08
N LEU A 68 127.86 -23.69 78.31
CA LEU A 68 126.48 -23.29 78.58
C LEU A 68 126.14 -21.94 77.93
N ALA A 69 127.05 -20.97 77.95
CA ALA A 69 126.86 -19.67 77.32
C ALA A 69 126.72 -19.80 75.79
N GLU A 70 127.56 -20.62 75.15
CA GLU A 70 127.45 -20.94 73.71
C GLU A 70 126.10 -21.60 73.39
N ARG A 71 125.67 -22.56 74.21
CA ARG A 71 124.36 -23.22 74.05
C ARG A 71 123.21 -22.23 74.22
N CYS A 72 123.28 -21.32 75.20
CA CYS A 72 122.28 -20.27 75.39
C CYS A 72 122.21 -19.34 74.17
N ASN A 73 123.36 -18.93 73.61
CA ASN A 73 123.41 -18.10 72.41
C ASN A 73 122.75 -18.81 71.21
N LEU A 74 123.01 -20.11 71.02
CA LEU A 74 122.34 -20.90 69.98
C LEU A 74 120.81 -20.94 70.15
N LEU A 75 120.33 -21.15 71.38
CA LEU A 75 118.89 -21.15 71.69
C LEU A 75 118.26 -19.77 71.52
N GLU A 76 118.93 -18.70 71.91
CA GLU A 76 118.48 -17.31 71.70
C GLU A 76 118.32 -17.00 70.21
N ASN A 77 119.30 -17.39 69.39
CA ASN A 77 119.22 -17.23 67.93
C ASN A 77 118.06 -18.03 67.32
N GLU A 78 117.82 -19.26 67.79
CA GLU A 78 116.68 -20.06 67.35
C GLU A 78 115.34 -19.43 67.77
N LEU A 79 115.24 -18.95 69.01
CA LEU A 79 114.07 -18.23 69.51
C LEU A 79 113.81 -16.97 68.71
N HIS A 80 114.86 -16.21 68.36
CA HIS A 80 114.73 -15.04 67.50
C HIS A 80 114.20 -15.41 66.11
N LYS A 81 114.75 -16.47 65.48
CA LYS A 81 114.25 -16.99 64.19
C LYS A 81 112.78 -17.41 64.28
N ARG A 82 112.38 -18.14 65.34
CA ARG A 82 110.99 -18.54 65.58
C ARG A 82 110.08 -17.32 65.77
N ASN A 83 110.53 -16.29 66.48
CA ASN A 83 109.78 -15.04 66.64
C ASN A 83 109.58 -14.30 65.32
N GLU A 84 110.58 -14.24 64.45
CA GLU A 84 110.43 -13.64 63.12
C GLU A 84 109.46 -14.47 62.24
N ILE A 85 109.50 -15.80 62.33
CA ILE A 85 108.49 -16.66 61.69
C ILE A 85 107.08 -16.37 62.24
N ILE A 86 106.91 -16.26 63.56
CA ILE A 86 105.61 -15.94 64.18
C ILE A 86 105.12 -14.56 63.71
N LYS A 87 105.99 -13.54 63.64
CA LYS A 87 105.64 -12.21 63.13
C LYS A 87 105.17 -12.25 61.68
N THR A 88 105.89 -12.98 60.81
CA THR A 88 105.52 -13.10 59.39
C THR A 88 104.21 -13.88 59.22
N LEU A 89 104.03 -14.98 59.94
CA LEU A 89 102.77 -15.73 59.97
C LEU A 89 101.60 -14.90 60.50
N THR A 90 101.81 -14.10 61.54
CA THR A 90 100.77 -13.21 62.10
C THR A 90 100.35 -12.15 61.08
N LYS A 91 101.29 -11.55 60.34
CA LYS A 91 100.98 -10.60 59.26
C LYS A 91 100.17 -11.27 58.15
N ARG A 92 100.56 -12.49 57.75
CA ARG A 92 99.83 -13.27 56.73
C ARG A 92 98.42 -13.62 57.19
N LEU A 93 98.24 -14.00 58.46
CA LEU A 93 96.92 -14.31 59.02
C LEU A 93 96.01 -13.08 58.98
N LYS A 94 96.49 -11.90 59.41
CA LYS A 94 95.71 -10.65 59.34
C LYS A 94 95.26 -10.30 57.92
N LEU A 95 96.14 -10.49 56.93
CA LEU A 95 95.79 -10.27 55.52
C LEU A 95 94.73 -11.26 55.02
N LEU A 96 94.85 -12.53 55.38
CA LEU A 96 93.85 -13.55 55.03
C LEU A 96 92.50 -13.29 55.72
N GLU A 97 92.52 -12.83 56.96
CA GLU A 97 91.32 -12.46 57.71
C GLU A 97 90.62 -11.25 57.08
N SER A 98 91.35 -10.19 56.69
CA SER A 98 90.76 -9.07 55.95
C SER A 98 90.19 -9.53 54.60
N GLN A 99 90.94 -10.35 53.85
CA GLN A 99 90.48 -10.89 52.57
C GLN A 99 89.22 -11.76 52.72
N GLN A 100 89.14 -12.57 53.78
CA GLN A 100 87.98 -13.38 54.09
C GLN A 100 86.76 -12.50 54.42
N ASN A 101 86.95 -11.44 55.22
CA ASN A 101 85.88 -10.50 55.55
C ASN A 101 85.38 -9.74 54.30
N ASP A 102 86.27 -9.31 53.42
CA ASP A 102 85.90 -8.69 52.14
C ASP A 102 85.15 -9.67 51.23
N SER A 103 85.60 -10.93 51.17
CA SER A 103 84.92 -11.99 50.42
C SER A 103 83.54 -12.30 51.00
N LYS A 104 83.39 -12.26 52.34
CA LYS A 104 82.12 -12.48 53.03
C LYS A 104 81.13 -11.34 52.74
N THR A 105 81.55 -10.09 52.85
CA THR A 105 80.69 -8.93 52.58
C THR A 105 80.24 -8.87 51.11
N THR A 106 81.15 -9.18 50.18
CA THR A 106 80.80 -9.28 48.74
C THR A 106 79.83 -10.42 48.46
N LEU A 107 79.98 -11.56 49.13
CA LEU A 107 79.02 -12.67 49.04
C LEU A 107 77.65 -12.29 49.60
N GLU A 108 77.59 -11.66 50.78
CA GLU A 108 76.32 -11.20 51.38
C GLU A 108 75.60 -10.20 50.46
N HIS A 109 76.33 -9.25 49.87
CA HIS A 109 75.77 -8.30 48.92
C HIS A 109 75.28 -8.95 47.61
N THR A 110 76.01 -9.92 47.06
CA THR A 110 75.56 -10.66 45.86
C THR A 110 74.34 -11.54 46.16
N GLN A 111 74.28 -12.17 47.34
CA GLN A 111 73.11 -12.92 47.78
C GLN A 111 71.88 -12.02 47.98
N GLN A 112 72.06 -10.83 48.54
CA GLN A 112 70.99 -9.84 48.67
C GLN A 112 70.45 -9.40 47.30
N LYS A 113 71.34 -9.07 46.36
CA LYS A 113 70.96 -8.74 44.98
C LYS A 113 70.21 -9.88 44.30
N PHE A 114 70.63 -11.13 44.53
CA PHE A 114 69.93 -12.29 43.98
C PHE A 114 68.50 -12.40 44.53
N LYS A 115 68.30 -12.18 45.83
CA LYS A 115 66.95 -12.15 46.43
C LYS A 115 66.08 -11.05 45.83
N GLU A 116 66.63 -9.85 45.67
CA GLU A 116 65.92 -8.72 45.05
C GLU A 116 65.55 -9.01 43.59
N LEU A 117 66.46 -9.59 42.81
CA LEU A 117 66.18 -10.00 41.43
C LEU A 117 65.13 -11.11 41.38
N SER A 118 65.21 -12.10 42.25
CA SER A 118 64.22 -13.18 42.36
C SER A 118 62.83 -12.62 42.66
N GLN A 119 62.72 -11.66 43.59
CA GLN A 119 61.46 -11.01 43.92
C GLN A 119 60.92 -10.18 42.74
N LYS A 120 61.79 -9.41 42.07
CA LYS A 120 61.39 -8.66 40.86
C LYS A 120 60.90 -9.58 39.75
N THR A 121 61.56 -10.72 39.55
CA THR A 121 61.10 -11.75 38.62
C THR A 121 59.72 -12.27 39.01
N THR A 122 59.47 -12.61 40.28
CA THR A 122 58.14 -13.07 40.71
C THR A 122 57.06 -12.01 40.54
N ASP A 123 57.34 -10.76 40.87
CA ASP A 123 56.41 -9.64 40.72
C ASP A 123 56.07 -9.40 39.24
N THR A 124 57.08 -9.49 38.37
CA THR A 124 56.91 -9.34 36.91
C THR A 124 56.11 -10.51 36.34
N THR A 125 56.36 -11.74 36.78
CA THR A 125 55.58 -12.92 36.38
C THR A 125 54.11 -12.79 36.78
N LEU A 126 53.82 -12.35 38.01
CA LEU A 126 52.45 -12.08 38.45
C LEU A 126 51.80 -10.98 37.60
N HIS A 127 52.53 -9.91 37.28
CA HIS A 127 52.03 -8.86 36.40
C HIS A 127 51.71 -9.39 34.98
N CYS A 128 52.57 -10.24 34.42
CA CYS A 128 52.32 -10.90 33.13
C CYS A 128 51.05 -11.76 33.17
N GLN A 129 50.84 -12.54 34.24
CA GLN A 129 49.62 -13.36 34.40
C GLN A 129 48.35 -12.50 34.41
N VAL A 130 48.35 -11.38 35.15
CA VAL A 130 47.20 -10.45 35.17
C VAL A 130 46.93 -9.86 33.78
N LEU A 131 47.97 -9.56 33.01
CA LEU A 131 47.81 -9.08 31.63
C LEU A 131 47.30 -10.18 30.70
N GLU A 132 47.74 -11.42 30.86
CA GLU A 132 47.26 -12.58 30.12
C GLU A 132 45.77 -12.84 30.40
N GLU A 133 45.34 -12.81 31.66
CA GLU A 133 43.92 -12.93 32.05
C GLU A 133 43.07 -11.81 31.43
N LYS A 134 43.55 -10.56 31.47
CA LYS A 134 42.86 -9.45 30.80
C LYS A 134 42.76 -9.66 29.30
N ASN A 135 43.81 -10.15 28.66
CA ASN A 135 43.81 -10.45 27.23
C ASN A 135 42.82 -11.58 26.90
N GLN A 136 42.77 -12.65 27.71
CA GLN A 136 41.77 -13.70 27.57
C GLN A 136 40.35 -13.17 27.71
N ASN A 137 40.08 -12.33 28.71
CA ASN A 137 38.76 -11.71 28.91
C ASN A 137 38.35 -10.80 27.73
N LEU A 138 39.31 -10.03 27.19
CA LEU A 138 39.08 -9.22 25.99
C LEU A 138 38.81 -10.11 24.77
N ASN A 139 39.54 -11.21 24.59
CA ASN A 139 39.29 -12.15 23.50
C ASN A 139 37.90 -12.80 23.61
N CYS A 140 37.46 -13.19 24.82
CA CYS A 140 36.09 -13.66 25.04
C CYS A 140 35.05 -12.60 24.64
N SER A 141 35.26 -11.34 25.06
CA SER A 141 34.37 -10.22 24.71
C SER A 141 34.33 -9.97 23.20
N VAL A 142 35.47 -10.05 22.52
CA VAL A 142 35.57 -9.93 21.05
C VAL A 142 34.77 -11.06 20.38
N LEU A 143 34.92 -12.31 20.82
CA LEU A 143 34.17 -13.45 20.28
C LEU A 143 32.66 -13.29 20.47
N GLU A 144 32.21 -12.83 21.64
CA GLU A 144 30.79 -12.54 21.90
C GLU A 144 30.25 -11.44 20.99
N LEU A 145 31.02 -10.35 20.79
CA LEU A 145 30.65 -9.28 19.89
C LEU A 145 30.61 -9.76 18.43
N SER A 146 31.58 -10.57 17.99
CA SER A 146 31.57 -11.19 16.65
C SER A 146 30.33 -12.06 16.45
N ALA A 147 29.92 -12.84 17.44
CA ALA A 147 28.70 -13.63 17.38
C ALA A 147 27.44 -12.74 17.26
N LYS A 148 27.36 -11.66 18.04
CA LYS A 148 26.27 -10.67 17.94
C LYS A 148 26.22 -9.99 16.57
N ILE A 149 27.38 -9.63 16.01
CA ILE A 149 27.47 -9.07 14.65
C ILE A 149 26.93 -10.06 13.62
N GLY A 150 27.33 -11.34 13.71
CA GLY A 150 26.81 -12.39 12.82
C GLY A 150 25.29 -12.56 12.91
N GLN A 151 24.72 -12.51 14.11
CA GLN A 151 23.26 -12.56 14.31
C GLN A 151 22.55 -11.36 13.70
N LEU A 152 23.10 -10.15 13.87
CA LEU A 152 22.54 -8.93 13.30
C LEU A 152 22.59 -8.95 11.76
N GLN A 153 23.69 -9.41 11.17
CA GLN A 153 23.81 -9.58 9.72
C GLN A 153 22.79 -10.58 9.15
N ALA A 154 22.55 -11.70 9.84
CA ALA A 154 21.51 -12.66 9.43
C ALA A 154 20.11 -12.03 9.45
N ARG A 155 19.80 -11.28 10.51
CA ARG A 155 18.52 -10.56 10.64
C ARG A 155 18.36 -9.46 9.59
N GLU A 156 19.43 -8.74 9.27
CA GLU A 156 19.44 -7.73 8.20
C GLU A 156 19.08 -8.37 6.84
N GLN A 157 19.69 -9.52 6.52
CA GLN A 157 19.42 -10.24 5.28
C GLN A 157 17.98 -10.77 5.20
N GLU A 158 17.41 -11.21 6.32
CA GLU A 158 16.01 -11.61 6.44
C GLU A 158 15.08 -10.43 6.13
N LEU A 159 15.28 -9.28 6.79
CA LEU A 159 14.47 -8.08 6.59
C LEU A 159 14.59 -7.54 5.16
N LEU A 160 15.79 -7.56 4.57
CA LEU A 160 16.01 -7.17 3.18
C LEU A 160 15.25 -8.07 2.21
N THR A 161 15.18 -9.38 2.49
CA THR A 161 14.41 -10.33 1.67
C THR A 161 12.90 -10.07 1.81
N MET A 162 12.42 -9.82 3.03
CA MET A 162 11.03 -9.44 3.29
C MET A 162 10.64 -8.14 2.57
N LEU A 163 11.51 -7.13 2.61
CA LEU A 163 11.28 -5.86 1.93
C LEU A 163 11.13 -6.07 0.41
N LYS A 164 12.02 -6.85 -0.21
CA LYS A 164 11.92 -7.19 -1.64
C LYS A 164 10.61 -7.90 -1.99
N LEU A 165 10.11 -8.78 -1.12
CA LEU A 165 8.81 -9.42 -1.31
C LEU A 165 7.67 -8.41 -1.20
N LYS A 166 7.73 -7.48 -0.24
CA LYS A 166 6.73 -6.41 -0.09
C LYS A 166 6.73 -5.44 -1.27
N ASP A 167 7.90 -5.09 -1.80
CA ASP A 167 8.00 -4.26 -3.01
C ASP A 167 7.35 -4.95 -4.20
N LYS A 168 7.48 -6.28 -4.32
CA LYS A 168 6.80 -7.08 -5.33
C LYS A 168 5.28 -7.06 -5.14
N ASP A 169 4.79 -7.28 -3.92
CA ASP A 169 3.34 -7.22 -3.61
C ASP A 169 2.77 -5.83 -3.97
N ILE A 170 3.50 -4.75 -3.67
CA ILE A 170 3.10 -3.37 -3.99
C ILE A 170 3.06 -3.15 -5.50
N LEU A 171 4.03 -3.68 -6.24
CA LEU A 171 4.05 -3.59 -7.70
C LEU A 171 2.83 -4.32 -8.31
N GLU A 172 2.53 -5.53 -7.87
CA GLU A 172 1.36 -6.30 -8.32
C GLU A 172 0.04 -5.57 -7.99
N ALA A 173 -0.07 -5.00 -6.78
CA ALA A 173 -1.23 -4.20 -6.41
C ALA A 173 -1.36 -2.93 -7.26
N THR A 174 -0.24 -2.30 -7.61
CA THR A 174 -0.20 -1.12 -8.49
C THR A 174 -0.68 -1.51 -9.89
N ASP A 175 -0.21 -2.62 -10.44
CA ASP A 175 -0.65 -3.14 -11.74
C ASP A 175 -2.17 -3.36 -11.76
N HIS A 176 -2.74 -4.01 -10.73
CA HIS A 176 -4.19 -4.15 -10.61
C HIS A 176 -4.93 -2.81 -10.56
N ILE A 177 -4.42 -1.84 -9.79
CA ILE A 177 -5.01 -0.49 -9.74
C ILE A 177 -5.00 0.16 -11.13
N THR A 178 -3.90 0.04 -11.89
CA THR A 178 -3.83 0.59 -13.25
C THR A 178 -4.79 -0.10 -14.20
N GLU A 179 -4.96 -1.42 -14.10
CA GLU A 179 -5.92 -2.19 -14.88
C GLU A 179 -7.36 -1.73 -14.58
N PHE A 180 -7.75 -1.65 -13.31
CA PHE A 180 -9.07 -1.15 -12.91
C PHE A 180 -9.29 0.30 -13.34
N THR A 181 -8.26 1.15 -13.24
CA THR A 181 -8.32 2.53 -13.72
C THR A 181 -8.59 2.59 -15.23
N SER A 182 -7.98 1.69 -16.02
CA SER A 182 -8.23 1.61 -17.46
C SER A 182 -9.66 1.16 -17.79
N LYS A 183 -10.16 0.13 -17.10
CA LYS A 183 -11.55 -0.36 -17.24
C LYS A 183 -12.55 0.73 -16.86
N PHE A 184 -12.29 1.47 -15.79
CA PHE A 184 -13.14 2.58 -15.36
C PHE A 184 -13.21 3.68 -16.42
N LYS A 185 -12.08 4.08 -17.00
CA LYS A 185 -12.04 5.06 -18.11
C LYS A 185 -12.82 4.59 -19.34
N GLN A 186 -12.77 3.29 -19.66
CA GLN A 186 -13.54 2.70 -20.75
C GLN A 186 -15.05 2.71 -20.48
N LEU A 187 -15.47 2.38 -19.25
CA LEU A 187 -16.87 2.46 -18.86
C LEU A 187 -17.36 3.92 -18.86
N GLU A 188 -16.53 4.87 -18.44
CA GLU A 188 -16.85 6.29 -18.47
C GLU A 188 -17.01 6.83 -19.90
N SER A 189 -16.18 6.40 -20.85
CA SER A 189 -16.34 6.76 -22.26
C SER A 189 -17.60 6.13 -22.87
N ALA A 190 -17.88 4.86 -22.56
CA ALA A 190 -19.12 4.19 -22.98
C ALA A 190 -20.38 4.88 -22.42
N LEU A 191 -20.35 5.28 -21.14
CA LEU A 191 -21.44 6.03 -20.51
C LEU A 191 -21.68 7.38 -21.19
N ARG A 192 -20.60 8.12 -21.51
CA ARG A 192 -20.71 9.40 -22.23
C ARG A 192 -21.32 9.19 -23.62
N ALA A 193 -20.88 8.17 -24.36
CA ALA A 193 -21.44 7.83 -25.67
C ALA A 193 -22.93 7.44 -25.60
N ALA A 194 -23.31 6.63 -24.62
CA ALA A 194 -24.71 6.25 -24.39
C ALA A 194 -25.58 7.47 -24.07
N LYS A 195 -25.09 8.41 -23.25
CA LYS A 195 -25.81 9.66 -22.95
C LYS A 195 -26.00 10.56 -24.18
N SER A 196 -24.99 10.66 -25.05
CA SER A 196 -25.14 11.43 -26.30
C SER A 196 -26.13 10.78 -27.25
N GLU A 197 -26.13 9.44 -27.33
CA GLU A 197 -27.09 8.69 -28.14
C GLU A 197 -28.52 8.85 -27.60
N GLU A 198 -28.71 8.76 -26.27
CA GLU A 198 -29.98 9.02 -25.61
C GLU A 198 -30.52 10.41 -25.93
N PHE A 199 -29.65 11.43 -25.92
CA PHE A 199 -30.02 12.79 -26.30
C PHE A 199 -30.46 12.88 -27.78
N SER A 200 -29.74 12.21 -28.69
CA SER A 200 -30.10 12.15 -30.11
C SER A 200 -31.46 11.49 -30.33
N ILE A 201 -31.68 10.30 -29.76
CA ILE A 201 -32.94 9.57 -29.82
C ILE A 201 -34.08 10.39 -29.21
N ASN A 202 -33.84 11.10 -28.11
CA ASN A 202 -34.87 11.94 -27.50
C ASN A 202 -35.24 13.12 -28.41
N LYS A 203 -34.28 13.70 -29.14
CA LYS A 203 -34.56 14.72 -30.15
C LYS A 203 -35.40 14.14 -31.29
N GLU A 204 -35.00 13.02 -31.87
CA GLU A 204 -35.77 12.32 -32.91
C GLU A 204 -37.19 11.97 -32.43
N LYS A 205 -37.35 11.50 -31.19
CA LYS A 205 -38.66 11.24 -30.58
C LYS A 205 -39.53 12.49 -30.52
N GLN A 206 -38.98 13.66 -30.19
CA GLN A 206 -39.73 14.92 -30.24
C GLN A 206 -40.11 15.29 -31.66
N ASP A 207 -39.19 15.12 -32.62
CA ASP A 207 -39.45 15.39 -34.04
C ASP A 207 -40.57 14.48 -34.58
N PHE A 208 -40.53 13.18 -34.27
CA PHE A 208 -41.62 12.25 -34.60
C PHE A 208 -42.95 12.61 -33.92
N LYS A 209 -42.91 13.08 -32.67
CA LYS A 209 -44.11 13.54 -31.97
C LYS A 209 -44.73 14.76 -32.65
N LEU A 210 -43.92 15.69 -33.14
CA LEU A 210 -44.38 16.84 -33.92
C LEU A 210 -44.96 16.39 -35.26
N ARG A 211 -44.24 15.54 -36.00
CA ARG A 211 -44.70 14.95 -37.27
C ARG A 211 -46.05 14.23 -37.12
N LEU A 212 -46.24 13.50 -36.03
CA LEU A 212 -47.50 12.80 -35.74
C LEU A 212 -48.65 13.79 -35.48
N LYS A 213 -48.40 14.89 -34.76
CA LYS A 213 -49.41 15.95 -34.59
C LYS A 213 -49.79 16.59 -35.91
N GLU A 214 -48.82 16.86 -36.78
CA GLU A 214 -49.05 17.39 -38.13
C GLU A 214 -49.93 16.46 -38.95
N LEU A 215 -49.59 15.17 -39.02
CA LEU A 215 -50.38 14.17 -39.74
C LEU A 215 -51.79 13.99 -39.18
N LEU A 216 -51.97 14.13 -37.87
CA LEU A 216 -53.30 14.06 -37.24
C LEU A 216 -54.16 15.26 -37.65
N LEU A 217 -53.59 16.46 -37.70
CA LEU A 217 -54.28 17.65 -38.22
C LEU A 217 -54.62 17.51 -39.69
N GLU A 218 -53.71 16.98 -40.50
CA GLU A 218 -53.95 16.71 -41.93
C GLU A 218 -55.05 15.65 -42.14
N THR A 219 -55.05 14.59 -41.34
CA THR A 219 -56.12 13.57 -41.36
C THR A 219 -57.48 14.18 -40.99
N ASN A 220 -57.52 15.07 -39.99
CA ASN A 220 -58.76 15.75 -39.63
C ASN A 220 -59.24 16.67 -40.75
N LYS A 221 -58.35 17.44 -41.39
CA LYS A 221 -58.70 18.26 -42.57
C LYS A 221 -59.28 17.41 -43.70
N LEU A 222 -58.61 16.31 -44.06
CA LEU A 222 -59.10 15.40 -45.11
C LEU A 222 -60.44 14.76 -44.74
N LYS A 223 -60.70 14.51 -43.46
CA LYS A 223 -61.99 14.02 -42.97
C LYS A 223 -63.08 15.09 -43.11
N ASP A 224 -62.78 16.34 -42.76
CA ASP A 224 -63.70 17.46 -42.93
C ASP A 224 -64.00 17.70 -44.41
N ASP A 225 -62.97 17.69 -45.28
CA ASP A 225 -63.11 17.76 -46.74
C ASP A 225 -63.99 16.63 -47.28
N LEU A 226 -63.80 15.40 -46.80
CA LEU A 226 -64.61 14.25 -47.19
C LEU A 226 -66.08 14.42 -46.74
N CYS A 227 -66.31 14.96 -45.53
CA CYS A 227 -67.65 15.27 -45.04
C CYS A 227 -68.33 16.35 -45.88
N GLU A 228 -67.61 17.41 -46.27
CA GLU A 228 -68.13 18.44 -47.19
C GLU A 228 -68.48 17.82 -48.55
N LYS A 229 -67.57 17.02 -49.14
CA LYS A 229 -67.84 16.33 -50.41
C LYS A 229 -69.03 15.38 -50.32
N MET A 230 -69.25 14.74 -49.18
CA MET A 230 -70.42 13.91 -48.95
C MET A 230 -71.71 14.73 -48.90
N LYS A 231 -71.70 15.91 -48.27
CA LYS A 231 -72.83 16.84 -48.28
C LYS A 231 -73.13 17.35 -49.69
N GLU A 232 -72.12 17.84 -50.41
CA GLU A 232 -72.25 18.25 -51.81
C GLU A 232 -72.80 17.10 -52.68
N ASN A 233 -72.34 15.87 -52.48
CA ASN A 233 -72.85 14.72 -53.22
C ASN A 233 -74.33 14.43 -52.91
N ASN A 234 -74.76 14.60 -51.65
CA ASN A 234 -76.16 14.45 -51.27
C ASN A 234 -77.03 15.55 -51.88
N GLU A 235 -76.57 16.81 -51.84
CA GLU A 235 -77.24 17.94 -52.51
C GLU A 235 -77.36 17.68 -54.01
N GLN A 236 -76.28 17.23 -54.67
CA GLN A 236 -76.31 16.83 -56.07
C GLN A 236 -77.29 15.67 -56.33
N ARG A 237 -77.37 14.68 -55.44
CA ARG A 237 -78.33 13.57 -55.55
C ARG A 237 -79.77 14.08 -55.42
N GLU A 238 -80.03 15.02 -54.52
CA GLU A 238 -81.33 15.66 -54.35
C GLU A 238 -81.69 16.49 -55.58
N GLU A 239 -80.76 17.26 -56.14
CA GLU A 239 -80.94 18.02 -57.38
C GLU A 239 -81.26 17.08 -58.55
N ILE A 240 -80.50 15.98 -58.71
CA ILE A 240 -80.78 14.96 -59.72
C ILE A 240 -82.18 14.36 -59.51
N MET A 241 -82.60 14.14 -58.27
CA MET A 241 -83.94 13.63 -57.97
C MET A 241 -85.02 14.65 -58.37
N GLN A 242 -84.84 15.92 -58.05
CA GLN A 242 -85.74 17.01 -58.44
C GLN A 242 -85.84 17.15 -59.95
N LEU A 243 -84.70 17.20 -60.66
CA LEU A 243 -84.65 17.26 -62.12
C LEU A 243 -85.29 16.03 -62.77
N LYS A 244 -85.11 14.83 -62.20
CA LYS A 244 -85.81 13.62 -62.68
C LYS A 244 -87.32 13.72 -62.51
N GLN A 245 -87.81 14.24 -61.39
CA GLN A 245 -89.23 14.47 -61.16
C GLN A 245 -89.78 15.50 -62.14
N GLU A 246 -89.12 16.65 -62.30
CA GLU A 246 -89.50 17.71 -63.24
C GLU A 246 -89.52 17.20 -64.69
N ASN A 247 -88.48 16.46 -65.11
CA ASN A 247 -88.45 15.84 -66.44
C ASN A 247 -89.60 14.81 -66.61
N GLY A 248 -89.98 14.10 -65.55
CA GLY A 248 -91.19 13.28 -65.51
C GLY A 248 -92.46 14.11 -65.72
N TYR A 249 -92.61 15.24 -65.01
CA TYR A 249 -93.73 16.17 -65.19
C TYR A 249 -93.78 16.74 -66.62
N LEU A 250 -92.66 17.22 -67.15
CA LEU A 250 -92.56 17.77 -68.52
C LEU A 250 -92.84 16.70 -69.58
N LYS A 251 -92.36 15.46 -69.41
CA LYS A 251 -92.70 14.35 -70.31
C LYS A 251 -94.20 14.07 -70.34
N ASN A 252 -94.86 14.09 -69.18
CA ASN A 252 -96.31 13.92 -69.09
C ASN A 252 -97.06 15.09 -69.74
N GLU A 253 -96.61 16.32 -69.53
CA GLU A 253 -97.18 17.51 -70.18
C GLU A 253 -97.01 17.48 -71.69
N LEU A 254 -95.83 17.08 -72.18
CA LEU A 254 -95.57 16.90 -73.62
C LEU A 254 -96.48 15.81 -74.20
N ALA A 255 -96.65 14.68 -73.51
CA ALA A 255 -97.56 13.62 -73.94
C ALA A 255 -99.01 14.12 -74.05
N LEU A 256 -99.47 14.92 -73.07
CA LEU A 256 -100.79 15.58 -73.11
C LEU A 256 -100.89 16.58 -74.28
N SER A 257 -99.83 17.33 -74.56
CA SER A 257 -99.78 18.27 -75.69
C SER A 257 -99.83 17.54 -77.04
N VAL A 258 -99.09 16.44 -77.19
CA VAL A 258 -99.15 15.54 -78.35
C VAL A 258 -100.56 14.95 -78.50
N GLU A 259 -101.20 14.50 -77.42
CA GLU A 259 -102.57 14.00 -77.47
C GLU A 259 -103.57 15.09 -77.90
N LYS A 260 -103.40 16.33 -77.41
CA LYS A 260 -104.20 17.49 -77.81
C LYS A 260 -103.99 17.85 -79.29
N ALA A 261 -102.76 17.75 -79.80
CA ALA A 261 -102.45 17.92 -81.21
C ALA A 261 -103.10 16.83 -82.07
N ASN A 262 -102.99 15.57 -81.66
CA ASN A 262 -103.65 14.44 -82.34
C ASN A 262 -105.18 14.63 -82.39
N ARG A 263 -105.81 15.10 -81.31
CA ARG A 263 -107.24 15.44 -81.31
C ARG A 263 -107.58 16.58 -82.27
N LYS A 264 -106.71 17.60 -82.37
CA LYS A 264 -106.87 18.67 -83.38
C LYS A 264 -106.73 18.12 -84.80
N ASP A 265 -105.77 17.26 -85.07
CA ASP A 265 -105.57 16.64 -86.39
C ASP A 265 -106.75 15.75 -86.78
N GLN A 266 -107.30 14.98 -85.83
CA GLN A 266 -108.53 14.20 -86.02
C GLN A 266 -109.73 15.10 -86.38
N LEU A 267 -109.89 16.23 -85.68
CA LEU A 267 -110.90 17.25 -86.00
C LEU A 267 -110.70 17.82 -87.41
N LEU A 268 -109.45 18.07 -87.81
CA LEU A 268 -109.09 18.63 -89.11
C LEU A 268 -109.37 17.63 -90.24
N GLN A 269 -109.11 16.34 -90.03
CA GLN A 269 -109.52 15.27 -90.95
C GLN A 269 -111.05 15.17 -91.07
N PHE A 270 -111.79 15.27 -89.96
CA PHE A 270 -113.25 15.29 -89.98
C PHE A 270 -113.78 16.49 -90.78
N ALA A 271 -113.19 17.67 -90.61
CA ALA A 271 -113.54 18.87 -91.38
C ALA A 271 -113.26 18.70 -92.88
N LYS A 272 -112.08 18.17 -93.26
CA LYS A 272 -111.74 17.86 -94.66
C LYS A 272 -112.69 16.81 -95.27
N SER A 273 -113.01 15.75 -94.53
CA SER A 273 -113.97 14.72 -94.96
C SER A 273 -115.37 15.30 -95.17
N LYS A 274 -115.79 16.24 -94.33
CA LYS A 274 -117.07 16.94 -94.48
C LYS A 274 -117.07 17.84 -95.72
N GLN A 275 -115.97 18.55 -95.99
CA GLN A 275 -115.81 19.39 -97.17
C GLN A 275 -115.81 18.59 -98.48
N VAL A 276 -115.13 17.45 -98.53
CA VAL A 276 -115.14 16.57 -99.72
C VAL A 276 -116.57 16.10 -100.03
N ARG A 277 -117.37 15.78 -99.02
CA ARG A 277 -118.79 15.41 -99.22
C ARG A 277 -119.61 16.54 -99.83
N THR A 278 -119.48 17.76 -99.29
CA THR A 278 -120.19 18.93 -99.84
C THR A 278 -119.77 19.24 -101.28
N ASP A 279 -118.48 19.12 -101.60
CA ASP A 279 -117.99 19.37 -102.97
C ASP A 279 -118.51 18.31 -103.97
N THR A 280 -118.68 17.07 -103.51
CA THR A 280 -119.21 15.98 -104.35
C THR A 280 -120.70 16.18 -104.65
N GLU A 281 -121.49 16.58 -103.65
CA GLU A 281 -122.92 16.93 -103.80
C GLU A 281 -123.11 18.12 -104.75
N LEU A 282 -122.27 19.16 -104.61
CA LEU A 282 -122.28 20.34 -105.46
C LEU A 282 -121.94 20.02 -106.93
N SER A 283 -120.98 19.12 -107.15
CA SER A 283 -120.64 18.63 -108.49
C SER A 283 -121.80 17.86 -109.13
N SER A 284 -122.50 17.01 -108.36
CA SER A 284 -123.70 16.29 -108.82
C SER A 284 -124.83 17.24 -109.22
N LEU A 285 -125.11 18.26 -108.40
CA LEU A 285 -126.10 19.29 -108.70
C LEU A 285 -125.77 20.09 -109.96
N ARG A 286 -124.50 20.46 -110.16
CA ARG A 286 -124.03 21.11 -111.40
C ARG A 286 -124.24 20.22 -112.63
N GLN A 287 -124.03 18.92 -112.48
CA GLN A 287 -124.22 17.96 -113.58
C GLN A 287 -125.70 17.80 -113.96
N ILE A 288 -126.60 17.81 -112.98
CA ILE A 288 -128.06 17.78 -113.18
C ILE A 288 -128.54 19.06 -113.88
N TYR A 289 -128.06 20.22 -113.44
CA TYR A 289 -128.40 21.52 -114.04
C TYR A 289 -128.02 21.59 -115.53
N VAL A 290 -126.82 21.12 -115.89
CA VAL A 290 -126.35 21.07 -117.29
C VAL A 290 -127.20 20.12 -118.14
N LYS A 291 -127.70 19.03 -117.57
CA LYS A 291 -128.54 18.06 -118.27
C LYS A 291 -129.91 18.67 -118.61
N GLN A 292 -130.54 19.34 -117.64
CA GLN A 292 -131.82 20.04 -117.83
C GLN A 292 -131.74 21.15 -118.89
N GLN A 293 -130.60 21.84 -119.01
CA GLN A 293 -130.41 22.90 -119.99
C GLN A 293 -130.32 22.38 -121.44
N ARG A 294 -129.79 21.16 -121.64
CA ARG A 294 -129.78 20.51 -122.97
C ARG A 294 -131.17 20.04 -123.38
N ASP A 295 -131.95 19.53 -122.42
CA ASP A 295 -133.31 19.05 -122.67
C ASP A 295 -134.25 20.21 -123.08
N LEU A 296 -134.08 21.41 -122.50
CA LEU A 296 -134.81 22.63 -122.87
C LEU A 296 -134.51 23.13 -124.29
N GLN A 297 -133.25 23.06 -124.74
CA GLN A 297 -132.87 23.47 -126.10
C GLN A 297 -133.44 22.53 -127.17
N PHE A 298 -133.60 21.25 -126.84
CA PHE A 298 -134.18 20.25 -127.74
C PHE A 298 -135.70 20.42 -127.96
N LEU A 299 -136.44 20.90 -126.95
CA LEU A 299 -137.86 21.24 -127.09
C LEU A 299 -138.11 22.51 -127.93
N HIS A 300 -137.22 23.49 -127.84
CA HIS A 300 -137.36 24.76 -128.58
C HIS A 300 -137.28 24.55 -130.11
N PHE A 301 -136.47 23.60 -130.55
CA PHE A 301 -136.26 23.28 -131.97
C PHE A 301 -137.40 22.44 -132.58
N ASN A 302 -138.02 21.54 -131.80
CA ASN A 302 -139.17 20.75 -132.26
C ASN A 302 -140.46 21.59 -132.39
N LEU A 303 -140.57 22.72 -131.67
CA LEU A 303 -141.71 23.64 -131.74
C LEU A 303 -141.70 24.49 -133.03
N GLU A 304 -140.53 24.91 -133.51
CA GLU A 304 -140.37 25.74 -134.71
C GLU A 304 -140.60 24.97 -136.02
N SER A 305 -140.33 23.66 -136.04
CA SER A 305 -140.52 22.80 -137.22
C SER A 305 -141.99 22.44 -137.50
N SER A 306 -142.95 22.81 -136.64
CA SER A 306 -144.36 22.35 -136.73
C SER A 306 -145.39 23.45 -137.04
N GLN A 307 -144.99 24.69 -137.33
CA GLN A 307 -145.94 25.81 -137.51
C GLN A 307 -145.79 26.64 -138.80
N GLU A 308 -145.28 26.03 -139.88
CA GLU A 308 -145.29 26.57 -141.26
C GLU A 308 -146.50 26.09 -142.11
N LEU A 309 -147.47 25.37 -141.52
CA LEU A 309 -148.50 24.65 -142.29
C LEU A 309 -149.90 24.58 -141.63
N ARG A 310 -150.44 25.68 -141.06
CA ARG A 310 -151.89 25.76 -140.78
C ARG A 310 -152.48 27.16 -140.51
N GLN A 311 -152.57 28.01 -141.55
CA GLN A 311 -153.68 28.96 -141.69
C GLN A 311 -154.93 28.19 -142.16
N LYS A 312 -155.92 27.98 -141.29
CA LYS A 312 -157.36 27.74 -141.55
C LYS A 312 -158.01 27.06 -140.34
N HIS A 313 -158.50 27.86 -139.38
CA HIS A 313 -159.91 27.79 -138.99
C HIS A 313 -160.25 28.91 -137.99
N GLU A 314 -161.34 29.59 -138.30
CA GLU A 314 -161.98 30.64 -137.54
C GLU A 314 -162.75 30.08 -136.33
N LYS A 315 -162.89 30.96 -135.32
CA LYS A 315 -164.04 31.14 -134.41
C LYS A 315 -164.24 30.18 -133.22
N LYS A 316 -164.42 30.88 -132.09
CA LYS A 316 -165.44 30.72 -131.04
C LYS A 316 -165.15 29.79 -129.84
N THR A 317 -165.20 30.43 -128.65
CA THR A 317 -165.94 30.04 -127.41
C THR A 317 -165.70 28.64 -126.81
N HIS A 318 -165.74 28.36 -125.52
CA HIS A 318 -165.77 29.02 -124.21
C HIS A 318 -165.83 27.83 -123.21
N GLU A 319 -165.32 28.03 -121.99
CA GLU A 319 -165.75 27.37 -120.72
C GLU A 319 -165.58 25.86 -120.43
N MET A 320 -165.46 25.63 -119.10
CA MET A 320 -165.61 24.40 -118.29
C MET A 320 -164.37 23.48 -118.21
N SER A 321 -164.03 22.77 -117.13
CA SER A 321 -164.61 22.49 -115.78
C SER A 321 -163.53 21.67 -115.00
N GLU A 322 -163.37 21.88 -113.70
CA GLU A 322 -163.64 20.91 -112.60
C GLU A 322 -162.70 19.70 -112.39
N GLU A 323 -162.61 19.32 -111.10
CA GLU A 323 -162.41 17.98 -110.51
C GLU A 323 -161.07 17.55 -109.84
N ASN A 324 -161.22 17.27 -108.53
CA ASN A 324 -160.70 16.14 -107.71
C ASN A 324 -159.28 16.22 -107.08
N ALA A 325 -159.13 16.25 -105.73
CA ALA A 325 -159.34 15.23 -104.66
C ALA A 325 -157.96 14.69 -104.21
N ASP A 326 -157.43 14.99 -103.01
CA ASP A 326 -157.76 14.56 -101.63
C ASP A 326 -157.43 13.08 -101.28
N LEU A 327 -156.97 12.91 -100.04
CA LEU A 327 -156.83 11.72 -99.20
C LEU A 327 -155.55 10.84 -99.24
N ASN A 328 -154.91 10.84 -98.05
CA ASN A 328 -154.43 9.67 -97.32
C ASN A 328 -153.11 9.00 -97.78
N SER A 329 -152.30 8.37 -96.92
CA SER A 329 -152.23 8.22 -95.46
C SER A 329 -151.08 7.23 -95.16
N PHE A 330 -150.65 7.21 -93.90
CA PHE A 330 -149.97 6.11 -93.17
C PHE A 330 -148.44 6.00 -93.30
N HIS A 331 -147.67 5.65 -92.25
CA HIS A 331 -147.82 5.64 -90.78
C HIS A 331 -146.53 4.95 -90.25
N LEU A 332 -146.07 5.33 -89.05
CA LEU A 332 -145.41 4.50 -88.00
C LEU A 332 -144.07 3.82 -88.35
N ASP A 333 -143.14 3.60 -87.43
CA ASP A 333 -142.91 3.95 -86.03
C ASP A 333 -141.48 3.45 -85.75
N SER A 334 -140.63 4.18 -85.02
CA SER A 334 -140.46 4.06 -83.55
C SER A 334 -139.60 2.84 -83.14
N PRO A 335 -139.13 2.71 -81.89
CA PRO A 335 -138.04 3.51 -81.35
C PRO A 335 -137.09 2.74 -80.38
N CYS A 336 -136.13 3.49 -79.83
CA CYS A 336 -135.62 3.51 -78.44
C CYS A 336 -135.29 2.24 -77.61
N CYS A 337 -134.19 2.42 -76.84
CA CYS A 337 -133.97 2.15 -75.38
C CYS A 337 -132.68 1.34 -75.15
N LEU A 338 -131.66 1.87 -74.46
CA LEU A 338 -131.43 1.99 -73.00
C LEU A 338 -131.03 0.70 -72.27
N THR A 339 -130.21 0.87 -71.22
CA THR A 339 -129.60 -0.06 -70.23
C THR A 339 -128.15 -0.46 -70.55
N SER A 340 -127.19 -0.64 -69.62
CA SER A 340 -127.12 -0.51 -68.16
C SER A 340 -125.69 -0.90 -67.68
N THR A 341 -125.28 -0.40 -66.49
CA THR A 341 -124.31 -0.98 -65.50
C THR A 341 -122.80 -1.04 -65.85
N GLN A 342 -121.80 -0.90 -64.95
CA GLN A 342 -121.72 -0.93 -63.48
C GLN A 342 -120.36 -0.38 -62.94
N LYS A 343 -120.40 0.27 -61.76
CA LYS A 343 -119.45 0.30 -60.59
C LYS A 343 -117.98 0.78 -60.76
N GLY A 344 -117.35 1.47 -59.80
CA GLY A 344 -117.71 1.69 -58.38
C GLY A 344 -116.82 2.73 -57.65
N ASP A 345 -117.20 2.97 -56.40
CA ASP A 345 -116.95 4.10 -55.49
C ASP A 345 -115.59 4.16 -54.72
N ARG A 346 -115.16 5.41 -54.41
CA ARG A 346 -114.63 6.05 -53.15
C ARG A 346 -114.28 5.18 -51.89
N PRO A 347 -113.70 5.72 -50.76
CA PRO A 347 -112.67 6.76 -50.51
C PRO A 347 -111.73 6.53 -49.25
N GLN A 348 -110.80 7.47 -48.96
CA GLN A 348 -110.51 8.10 -47.63
C GLN A 348 -109.40 7.61 -46.65
N ARG A 349 -108.85 8.62 -45.93
CA ARG A 349 -108.01 8.69 -44.69
C ARG A 349 -106.50 8.90 -44.91
N TYR A 350 -105.83 9.97 -44.44
CA TYR A 350 -105.67 10.60 -43.10
C TYR A 350 -105.15 9.66 -42.01
N GLU A 351 -103.86 9.79 -41.66
CA GLU A 351 -103.41 9.78 -40.26
C GLU A 351 -102.03 10.45 -40.13
N LYS A 352 -101.85 11.10 -38.98
CA LYS A 352 -100.80 12.06 -38.61
C LYS A 352 -100.37 11.65 -37.20
N PHE A 353 -99.09 11.49 -36.92
CA PHE A 353 -98.42 11.61 -35.61
C PHE A 353 -96.94 11.94 -35.93
N SER A 354 -96.36 13.09 -35.53
CA SER A 354 -95.90 13.52 -34.18
C SER A 354 -94.92 12.50 -33.58
N ASP A 355 -93.78 12.83 -32.97
CA ASP A 355 -93.13 14.07 -32.50
C ASP A 355 -91.65 13.66 -32.23
N ALA A 356 -90.66 14.44 -32.62
CA ALA A 356 -89.96 15.45 -31.81
C ALA A 356 -88.70 14.93 -31.06
N ASP A 357 -87.66 15.76 -31.18
CA ASP A 357 -86.55 16.01 -30.26
C ASP A 357 -85.27 15.15 -30.31
N PHE A 358 -84.33 15.59 -31.17
CA PHE A 358 -83.09 16.34 -30.86
C PHE A 358 -82.16 15.88 -29.68
N PRO A 359 -80.90 16.36 -29.57
CA PRO A 359 -79.72 16.01 -30.37
C PRO A 359 -78.43 15.89 -29.49
N LEU A 360 -77.28 16.00 -30.16
CA LEU A 360 -75.92 16.37 -29.70
C LEU A 360 -74.99 15.20 -29.34
N GLU A 361 -73.88 14.95 -30.04
CA GLU A 361 -72.69 15.75 -30.43
C GLU A 361 -71.49 15.31 -29.58
N ILE A 362 -70.29 15.49 -30.15
CA ILE A 362 -68.98 15.59 -29.50
C ILE A 362 -68.08 14.34 -29.58
N SER A 363 -67.23 14.37 -30.62
CA SER A 363 -65.76 14.35 -30.56
C SER A 363 -64.96 13.09 -30.19
N ASN A 364 -64.12 12.72 -31.17
CA ASN A 364 -62.65 12.59 -31.12
C ASN A 364 -61.90 11.68 -30.12
N LEU A 365 -60.88 11.05 -30.71
CA LEU A 365 -59.55 10.72 -30.21
C LEU A 365 -59.34 9.45 -29.35
N SER A 366 -58.60 8.53 -29.95
CA SER A 366 -57.67 7.60 -29.34
C SER A 366 -56.48 8.33 -28.68
N VAL A 367 -56.18 8.04 -27.40
CA VAL A 367 -54.83 8.12 -26.80
C VAL A 367 -54.75 7.14 -25.61
N ILE A 368 -53.66 6.39 -25.59
CA ILE A 368 -53.17 5.46 -24.56
C ILE A 368 -52.46 6.24 -23.43
N GLN A 369 -52.45 5.66 -22.22
CA GLN A 369 -51.70 5.97 -20.97
C GLN A 369 -52.31 7.02 -20.00
N PRO A 370 -51.92 7.06 -18.68
CA PRO A 370 -51.13 6.12 -17.86
C PRO A 370 -51.73 5.80 -16.47
N THR A 371 -51.12 4.79 -15.85
CA THR A 371 -51.29 4.28 -14.49
C THR A 371 -51.10 5.34 -13.41
N LYS A 372 -52.04 5.39 -12.45
CA LYS A 372 -51.95 6.20 -11.24
C LYS A 372 -50.78 5.76 -10.36
N ARG A 373 -49.89 6.72 -10.19
CA ARG A 373 -48.94 6.95 -9.10
C ARG A 373 -49.56 6.69 -7.72
N CYS A 374 -48.98 5.74 -6.97
CA CYS A 374 -48.89 5.80 -5.51
C CYS A 374 -47.40 5.73 -5.16
N CYS A 375 -46.90 6.74 -4.47
CA CYS A 375 -45.49 6.96 -4.18
C CYS A 375 -45.08 6.21 -2.92
N ASN A 376 -44.03 5.39 -3.01
CA ASN A 376 -43.16 5.11 -1.88
C ASN A 376 -42.09 6.21 -1.81
N PRO A 377 -41.77 6.79 -0.64
CA PRO A 377 -40.55 7.57 -0.47
C PRO A 377 -39.44 6.60 -0.04
N THR A 378 -38.55 6.24 -0.96
CA THR A 378 -37.28 5.58 -0.63
C THR A 378 -36.14 6.47 -1.09
N ILE A 379 -36.07 7.66 -0.50
CA ILE A 379 -34.90 8.53 -0.56
C ILE A 379 -34.64 8.89 0.90
N ASP A 380 -33.81 8.07 1.57
CA ASP A 380 -33.01 8.42 2.77
C ASP A 380 -32.35 7.21 3.46
N GLN A 381 -32.44 5.99 2.91
CA GLN A 381 -31.85 4.82 3.57
C GLN A 381 -30.37 4.56 3.22
N GLU A 382 -29.87 5.03 2.07
CA GLU A 382 -28.47 4.82 1.67
C GLU A 382 -27.49 5.86 2.23
N ALA A 383 -27.93 7.09 2.44
CA ALA A 383 -27.10 8.14 3.06
C ALA A 383 -26.86 7.86 4.55
N CYS A 384 -27.87 7.36 5.27
CA CYS A 384 -27.70 6.87 6.65
C CYS A 384 -26.79 5.64 6.74
N SER A 385 -26.75 4.79 5.71
CA SER A 385 -25.97 3.54 5.69
C SER A 385 -24.47 3.72 5.42
N ARG A 386 -24.07 4.81 4.75
CA ARG A 386 -22.64 5.14 4.53
C ARG A 386 -22.06 5.87 5.74
N THR A 387 -22.83 6.78 6.32
CA THR A 387 -22.42 7.53 7.51
C THR A 387 -22.36 6.64 8.76
N SER A 388 -23.30 5.69 8.91
CA SER A 388 -23.26 4.71 10.00
C SER A 388 -22.09 3.72 9.87
N LYS A 389 -21.75 3.28 8.66
CA LYS A 389 -20.55 2.46 8.41
C LYS A 389 -19.26 3.21 8.74
N LEU A 390 -19.19 4.50 8.40
CA LEU A 390 -18.02 5.32 8.71
C LEU A 390 -17.91 5.60 10.22
N GLN A 391 -19.02 5.83 10.92
CA GLN A 391 -19.03 5.94 12.38
C GLN A 391 -18.64 4.63 13.08
N HIS A 392 -19.08 3.48 12.57
CA HIS A 392 -18.68 2.18 13.09
C HIS A 392 -17.18 1.94 12.90
N LEU A 393 -16.64 2.20 11.71
CA LEU A 393 -15.20 2.05 11.44
C LEU A 393 -14.35 3.02 12.26
N LEU A 394 -14.84 4.23 12.51
CA LEU A 394 -14.18 5.20 13.40
C LEU A 394 -14.23 4.75 14.87
N ALA A 395 -15.34 4.16 15.33
CA ALA A 395 -15.44 3.61 16.68
C ALA A 395 -14.52 2.38 16.85
N GLU A 396 -14.46 1.51 15.85
CA GLU A 396 -13.60 0.33 15.80
C GLU A 396 -12.12 0.70 15.75
N SER A 397 -11.75 1.72 14.97
CA SER A 397 -10.38 2.27 14.94
C SER A 397 -9.99 2.88 16.30
N ARG A 398 -10.89 3.61 16.96
CA ARG A 398 -10.65 4.16 18.30
C ARG A 398 -10.46 3.07 19.37
N GLN A 399 -11.24 1.99 19.29
CA GLN A 399 -11.10 0.85 20.19
C GLN A 399 -9.75 0.14 19.98
N MET A 400 -9.36 -0.09 18.72
CA MET A 400 -8.09 -0.73 18.39
C MET A 400 -6.87 0.09 18.86
N VAL A 401 -6.95 1.43 18.77
CA VAL A 401 -5.92 2.33 19.30
C VAL A 401 -5.86 2.24 20.83
N ALA A 402 -7.00 2.24 21.52
CA ALA A 402 -7.04 2.07 22.98
C ALA A 402 -6.45 0.71 23.41
N ASP A 403 -6.73 -0.36 22.67
CA ASP A 403 -6.19 -1.70 22.94
C ASP A 403 -4.68 -1.78 22.67
N LEU A 404 -4.18 -1.04 21.67
CA LEU A 404 -2.74 -0.88 21.42
C LEU A 404 -2.07 -0.09 22.54
N GLU A 405 -2.67 1.02 22.99
CA GLU A 405 -2.15 1.84 24.09
C GLU A 405 -2.12 1.05 25.41
N LEU A 406 -3.15 0.26 25.69
CA LEU A 406 -3.19 -0.67 26.83
C LEU A 406 -2.13 -1.78 26.72
N SER A 407 -1.92 -2.35 25.53
CA SER A 407 -0.86 -3.34 25.29
C SER A 407 0.53 -2.74 25.43
N THR A 408 0.72 -1.49 25.03
CA THR A 408 2.00 -0.78 25.13
C THR A 408 2.31 -0.41 26.59
N LEU A 409 1.28 -0.04 27.38
CA LEU A 409 1.39 0.18 28.83
C LEU A 409 1.69 -1.10 29.62
N LEU A 410 1.15 -2.25 29.21
CA LEU A 410 1.46 -3.55 29.81
C LEU A 410 2.88 -4.05 29.47
N HIS A 411 3.44 -3.65 28.32
CA HIS A 411 4.81 -3.98 27.92
C HIS A 411 5.89 -2.97 28.38
N ALA A 412 5.49 -1.78 28.85
CA ALA A 412 6.39 -0.75 29.38
C ALA A 412 6.64 -0.85 30.90
N SER A 413 6.22 -1.95 31.56
CA SER A 413 6.67 -2.26 32.92
C SER A 413 8.06 -2.92 32.84
N PRO A 414 9.12 -2.38 33.49
CA PRO A 414 10.41 -3.05 33.54
C PRO A 414 10.21 -4.38 34.27
N ARG A 415 10.35 -5.50 33.55
CA ARG A 415 10.43 -6.82 34.17
C ARG A 415 11.57 -6.83 35.18
N CYS A 416 11.23 -6.70 36.46
CA CYS A 416 12.05 -7.20 37.54
C CYS A 416 12.20 -8.72 37.38
N SER A 417 13.41 -9.16 37.06
CA SER A 417 13.81 -10.55 37.25
C SER A 417 13.86 -10.86 38.75
N PRO A 418 13.19 -11.91 39.24
CA PRO A 418 13.37 -12.36 40.62
C PRO A 418 14.55 -13.33 40.65
N ASN A 419 15.65 -12.93 41.28
CA ASN A 419 16.57 -13.89 41.89
C ASN A 419 17.18 -13.24 43.13
N SER A 420 16.59 -13.58 44.27
CA SER A 420 17.10 -13.32 45.61
C SER A 420 18.03 -14.48 46.01
N SER A 421 19.24 -14.16 46.47
CA SER A 421 19.69 -14.48 47.84
C SER A 421 21.22 -14.30 47.94
N GLY A 422 21.70 -13.50 48.89
CA GLY A 422 23.13 -13.55 49.26
C GLY A 422 23.72 -12.32 49.94
N VAL A 423 23.32 -12.09 51.20
CA VAL A 423 24.14 -11.55 52.31
C VAL A 423 24.77 -10.15 52.16
N ASN A 424 24.21 -9.22 52.93
CA ASN A 424 24.80 -7.94 53.30
C ASN A 424 25.85 -8.13 54.41
N THR A 425 27.05 -7.56 54.21
CA THR A 425 27.96 -7.05 55.24
C THR A 425 28.57 -5.76 54.70
N THR A 426 28.00 -4.60 55.02
CA THR A 426 28.48 -3.66 56.04
C THR A 426 29.94 -3.18 55.85
N THR A 427 30.02 -1.90 55.52
CA THR A 427 30.88 -0.83 56.10
C THR A 427 32.36 -0.71 55.72
N GLU A 428 32.66 0.52 55.32
CA GLU A 428 33.89 1.29 55.57
C GLU A 428 35.16 0.91 54.80
N LEU A 429 35.54 1.77 53.85
CA LEU A 429 36.83 2.47 53.79
C LEU A 429 36.93 3.25 52.47
N ALA A 430 36.48 4.51 52.48
CA ALA A 430 36.77 5.44 51.39
C ALA A 430 36.88 6.87 51.95
N GLU A 431 37.99 7.16 52.62
CA GLU A 431 38.48 8.53 52.80
C GLU A 431 39.96 8.50 53.16
N ALA A 432 40.83 8.87 52.21
CA ALA A 432 41.97 9.77 52.43
C ALA A 432 42.91 9.79 51.21
N LEU A 433 43.39 11.02 50.92
CA LEU A 433 44.62 11.42 50.22
C LEU A 433 44.52 11.53 48.68
N CYS A 434 44.08 12.69 48.15
CA CYS A 434 44.82 13.95 47.98
C CYS A 434 45.73 13.99 46.73
N ARG A 435 45.41 14.96 45.84
CA ARG A 435 46.28 15.93 45.11
C ARG A 435 47.71 15.44 44.80
N THR A 436 48.24 15.52 43.57
CA THR A 436 48.47 16.71 42.72
C THR A 436 49.14 16.25 41.38
N PRO A 437 49.59 17.11 40.44
CA PRO A 437 49.22 17.09 39.02
C PRO A 437 50.26 16.45 38.06
N LEU A 438 49.85 16.34 36.78
CA LEU A 438 50.67 16.11 35.57
C LEU A 438 52.02 16.87 35.57
N PRO A 439 53.00 16.36 34.79
CA PRO A 439 53.30 17.09 33.57
C PRO A 439 53.57 16.22 32.33
N ALA A 440 53.45 16.89 31.19
CA ALA A 440 53.75 16.46 29.85
C ALA A 440 55.26 16.23 29.59
N ALA A 441 55.54 15.28 28.70
CA ALA A 441 56.71 15.15 27.83
C ALA A 441 56.45 13.90 26.98
N GLU A 442 56.81 13.75 25.73
CA GLU A 442 57.46 14.58 24.72
C GLU A 442 57.22 13.82 23.41
N GLU A 443 57.15 14.57 22.32
CA GLU A 443 57.19 14.05 20.96
C GLU A 443 58.46 13.22 20.73
N SER A 444 58.33 12.04 20.11
CA SER A 444 59.43 11.47 19.34
C SER A 444 58.89 10.81 18.09
N GLU A 445 58.94 11.57 17.00
CA GLU A 445 58.94 11.07 15.64
C GLU A 445 59.98 9.96 15.48
N ALA A 446 59.57 8.80 14.97
CA ALA A 446 60.47 7.87 14.32
C ALA A 446 59.80 7.40 13.01
N LYS A 447 60.08 8.16 11.94
CA LYS A 447 59.98 7.71 10.55
C LYS A 447 60.97 6.58 10.31
N LEU A 448 60.63 5.72 9.33
CA LEU A 448 61.46 5.00 8.34
C LEU A 448 61.02 3.52 8.19
N PRO A 449 61.28 2.85 7.04
CA PRO A 449 60.38 2.94 5.89
C PRO A 449 60.01 1.56 5.30
N PHE A 450 59.14 1.61 4.29
CA PHE A 450 58.98 0.67 3.19
C PHE A 450 60.13 -0.33 2.96
N PHE A 451 59.77 -1.62 2.91
CA PHE A 451 60.31 -2.52 1.90
C PHE A 451 59.19 -3.41 1.35
N SER A 452 58.95 -3.25 0.05
CA SER A 452 58.27 -4.22 -0.80
C SER A 452 59.24 -5.33 -1.18
N LEU A 453 58.81 -6.58 -1.00
CA LEU A 453 58.98 -7.69 -1.95
C LEU A 453 58.05 -8.82 -1.55
#